data_AF-A0A383E383-F1
#
_entry.id   AF-A0A383E383-F1
#
_cell.length_a   1.000
_cell.length_b   1.000
_cell.length_c   1.000
_cell.angle_alpha   90.00
_cell.angle_beta   90.00
_cell.angle_gamma   90.00
#
_symmetry.space_group_name_H-M   'P 1'
#
loop_
_entity.id
_entity.type
_entity.pdbx_description
1 polymer ?
#
loop_
_entity_poly.entity_id
_entity_poly.type
_entity_poly.pdbx_seq_one_letter_code
_entity_poly.pdbx_strand_id
1 'polypeptide(L)'
;DIFNRMHLLDYKFVQTWKGFVYHMTSRGSRFNPMAGGAPGKDSPEWIHTTTKNMRNFIRKWGTMVQHDEYMKPIVSPKYDIGFVVENCDTSMLKELEPWCSDIYGDWVGHKGYGVNKYIEEEQKNTTIDLSKKIHSDHFKPKNDVVVRFDANKLNANNFQIIIKLSDVLRDSGEVGEMEYEIFKFDIKSLDSHERDLISVG
;
A
#
# COMPACT_ATOMS: atom_id res chain seq x y z
N ASP A 1 -5.67 -0.84 11.04
CA ASP A 1 -4.68 -1.88 11.38
C ASP A 1 -5.18 -2.77 12.51
N ILE A 2 -5.31 -2.27 13.75
CA ILE A 2 -5.76 -3.08 14.90
C ILE A 2 -7.08 -3.84 14.63
N PHE A 3 -8.05 -3.18 14.02
CA PHE A 3 -9.33 -3.78 13.66
C PHE A 3 -9.22 -4.93 12.66
N ASN A 4 -8.30 -4.85 11.69
CA ASN A 4 -8.03 -5.95 10.76
C ASN A 4 -7.47 -7.16 11.51
N ARG A 5 -6.50 -6.93 12.41
CA ARG A 5 -5.91 -8.00 13.24
C ARG A 5 -6.97 -8.66 14.12
N MET A 6 -7.81 -7.86 14.78
CA MET A 6 -8.92 -8.35 15.60
C MET A 6 -9.93 -9.15 14.78
N HIS A 7 -10.24 -8.70 13.56
CA HIS A 7 -11.14 -9.40 12.66
C HIS A 7 -10.58 -10.76 12.23
N LEU A 8 -9.29 -10.82 11.87
CA LEU A 8 -8.60 -12.06 11.49
C LEU A 8 -8.39 -13.03 12.67
N LEU A 9 -8.46 -12.56 13.92
CA LEU A 9 -8.44 -13.36 15.15
C LEU A 9 -9.85 -13.80 15.60
N ASP A 10 -10.86 -13.63 14.75
CA ASP A 10 -12.26 -13.99 15.01
C ASP A 10 -12.86 -13.30 16.26
N TYR A 11 -12.38 -12.10 16.61
CA TYR A 11 -13.01 -11.34 17.68
C TYR A 11 -14.42 -10.87 17.28
N LYS A 12 -15.30 -10.90 18.28
CA LYS A 12 -16.66 -10.41 18.15
C LYS A 12 -16.71 -8.90 18.31
N PHE A 13 -17.02 -8.19 17.23
CA PHE A 13 -17.35 -6.76 17.28
C PHE A 13 -18.80 -6.57 17.76
N VAL A 14 -18.98 -5.75 18.79
CA VAL A 14 -20.30 -5.43 19.35
C VAL A 14 -20.46 -3.92 19.42
N GLN A 15 -21.45 -3.39 18.70
CA GLN A 15 -21.91 -2.01 18.85
C GLN A 15 -23.18 -2.00 19.68
N THR A 16 -23.14 -1.38 20.86
CA THR A 16 -24.28 -1.35 21.78
C THR A 16 -25.12 -0.09 21.61
N TRP A 17 -26.42 -0.26 21.42
CA TRP A 17 -27.40 0.83 21.41
C TRP A 17 -27.75 1.35 22.82
N LYS A 18 -27.32 0.62 23.87
CA LYS A 18 -27.54 1.00 25.27
C LYS A 18 -26.37 1.81 25.87
N GLY A 19 -25.25 1.89 25.16
CA GLY A 19 -24.07 2.63 25.60
C GLY A 19 -24.10 4.05 25.07
N PHE A 20 -23.94 5.03 25.96
CA PHE A 20 -23.75 6.43 25.59
C PHE A 20 -22.41 6.92 26.14
N VAL A 21 -21.57 7.50 25.29
CA VAL A 21 -20.26 8.00 25.66
C VAL A 21 -20.12 9.43 25.16
N TYR A 22 -19.73 10.33 26.06
CA TYR A 22 -19.35 11.68 25.68
C TYR A 22 -17.92 11.66 25.13
N HIS A 23 -17.77 12.00 23.85
CA HIS A 23 -16.47 12.22 23.23
C HIS A 23 -16.35 13.69 22.84
N MET A 24 -15.61 14.46 23.64
CA MET A 24 -15.29 15.85 23.31
C MET A 24 -14.23 15.85 22.21
N THR A 25 -14.67 15.90 20.95
CA THR A 25 -13.78 15.85 19.80
C THR A 25 -12.93 17.12 19.72
N SER A 26 -11.63 17.01 19.95
CA SER A 26 -10.67 18.06 19.58
C SER A 26 -10.06 17.74 18.22
N ARG A 27 -10.17 18.66 17.27
CA ARG A 27 -9.44 18.60 15.99
C ARG A 27 -8.16 19.44 16.02
N GLY A 28 -7.61 19.64 17.21
CA GLY A 28 -6.47 20.52 17.48
C GLY A 28 -5.25 20.20 16.62
N SER A 29 -4.91 18.92 16.40
CA SER A 29 -3.79 18.54 15.51
C SER A 29 -4.09 18.86 14.04
N ARG A 30 -5.29 18.50 13.56
CA ARG A 30 -5.69 18.70 12.16
C ARG A 30 -5.75 20.18 11.76
N PHE A 31 -6.25 21.03 12.65
CA PHE A 31 -6.40 22.47 12.41
C PHE A 31 -5.42 23.32 13.21
N ASN A 32 -4.28 22.75 13.62
CA ASN A 32 -3.30 23.41 14.49
C ASN A 32 -2.74 24.69 13.85
N PRO A 33 -3.02 25.90 14.39
CA PRO A 33 -2.48 27.15 13.85
C PRO A 33 -0.95 27.24 13.95
N MET A 34 -0.37 26.66 15.01
CA MET A 34 1.09 26.65 15.21
C MET A 34 1.81 25.77 14.18
N ALA A 35 1.11 24.82 13.57
CA ALA A 35 1.62 23.98 12.50
C ALA A 35 1.17 24.45 11.10
N GLY A 36 0.56 25.64 10.98
CA GLY A 36 0.12 26.23 9.70
C GLY A 36 -1.29 25.83 9.23
N GLY A 37 -2.04 25.13 10.07
CA GLY A 37 -3.47 24.83 9.88
C GLY A 37 -4.37 25.99 10.31
N ALA A 38 -5.66 25.86 10.03
CA ALA A 38 -6.72 26.77 10.48
C ALA A 38 -8.06 26.04 10.42
N PRO A 39 -9.16 26.57 10.98
CA PRO A 39 -10.49 26.03 10.71
C PRO A 39 -10.74 25.92 9.20
N GLY A 40 -10.98 24.70 8.70
CA GLY A 40 -11.15 24.42 7.28
C GLY A 40 -9.85 24.26 6.47
N LYS A 41 -8.68 24.39 7.10
CA LYS A 41 -7.36 24.19 6.47
C LYS A 41 -6.53 23.20 7.27
N ASP A 42 -6.28 22.04 6.67
CA ASP A 42 -5.48 20.99 7.30
C ASP A 42 -4.03 21.45 7.50
N SER A 43 -3.47 21.13 8.66
CA SER A 43 -2.08 21.44 8.98
C SER A 43 -1.12 20.54 8.19
N PRO A 44 -0.01 21.07 7.67
CA PRO A 44 1.07 20.28 7.06
C PRO A 44 1.50 19.07 7.88
N GLU A 45 1.61 19.20 9.20
CA GLU A 45 1.95 18.10 10.11
C GLU A 45 0.92 16.96 10.05
N TRP A 46 -0.37 17.30 10.07
CA TRP A 46 -1.45 16.32 10.01
C TRP A 46 -1.50 15.63 8.65
N ILE A 47 -1.31 16.37 7.55
CA ILE A 47 -1.24 15.82 6.19
C ILE A 47 -0.07 14.85 6.08
N HIS A 48 1.12 15.25 6.55
CA HIS A 48 2.32 14.41 6.54
C HIS A 48 2.10 13.12 7.33
N THR A 49 1.58 13.23 8.56
CA THR A 49 1.34 12.09 9.44
C THR A 49 0.31 11.12 8.85
N THR A 50 -0.80 11.64 8.35
CA THR A 50 -1.88 10.83 7.76
C THR A 50 -1.42 10.14 6.49
N THR A 51 -0.69 10.84 5.62
CA THR A 51 -0.12 10.26 4.39
C THR A 51 0.89 9.17 4.71
N LYS A 52 1.79 9.41 5.67
CA LYS A 52 2.76 8.41 6.15
C LYS A 52 2.05 7.16 6.67
N ASN A 53 1.06 7.34 7.54
CA ASN A 53 0.33 6.22 8.14
C ASN A 53 -0.44 5.41 7.10
N MET A 54 -1.05 6.07 6.11
CA MET A 54 -1.73 5.38 5.01
C MET A 54 -0.76 4.58 4.16
N ARG A 55 0.41 5.14 3.81
CA ARG A 55 1.44 4.42 3.05
C ARG A 55 1.93 3.16 3.78
N ASN A 56 2.18 3.25 5.08
CA ASN A 56 2.55 2.08 5.88
C ASN A 56 1.41 1.06 6.01
N PHE A 57 0.17 1.54 6.09
CA PHE A 57 -1.00 0.66 6.07
C PHE A 57 -1.05 -0.12 4.75
N ILE A 58 -0.90 0.55 3.61
CA ILE A 58 -0.89 -0.09 2.29
C ILE A 58 0.29 -1.07 2.16
N ARG A 59 1.51 -0.71 2.59
CA ARG A 59 2.65 -1.63 2.53
C ARG A 59 2.39 -2.93 3.28
N LYS A 60 1.72 -2.84 4.43
CA LYS A 60 1.39 -4.00 5.25
C LYS A 60 0.24 -4.79 4.63
N TRP A 61 -0.87 -4.14 4.31
CA TRP A 61 -2.14 -4.81 3.97
C TRP A 61 -2.41 -4.97 2.48
N GLY A 62 -1.64 -4.31 1.61
CA GLY A 62 -1.82 -4.31 0.15
C GLY A 62 -2.99 -3.44 -0.34
N THR A 63 -3.83 -2.94 0.56
CA THR A 63 -5.00 -2.12 0.24
C THR A 63 -5.10 -0.89 1.15
N MET A 64 -5.98 0.04 0.79
CA MET A 64 -6.43 1.08 1.72
C MET A 64 -7.34 0.48 2.81
N VAL A 65 -7.63 1.26 3.85
CA VAL A 65 -8.57 0.85 4.90
C VAL A 65 -9.95 0.57 4.29
N GLN A 66 -10.46 -0.66 4.48
CA GLN A 66 -11.75 -1.11 3.98
C GLN A 66 -12.66 -1.52 5.14
N HIS A 67 -13.93 -1.18 5.04
CA HIS A 67 -14.98 -1.59 5.96
C HIS A 67 -16.35 -1.58 5.28
N ASP A 68 -17.31 -2.31 5.84
CA ASP A 68 -18.70 -2.26 5.37
C ASP A 68 -19.44 -1.00 5.86
N GLU A 69 -20.73 -0.91 5.53
CA GLU A 69 -21.61 0.20 5.94
C GLU A 69 -21.79 0.31 7.47
N TYR A 70 -21.52 -0.76 8.21
CA TYR A 70 -21.58 -0.84 9.67
C TYR A 70 -20.19 -0.68 10.31
N MET A 71 -19.19 -0.20 9.57
CA MET A 71 -17.79 -0.05 10.00
C MET A 71 -17.12 -1.37 10.39
N LYS A 72 -17.67 -2.53 9.99
CA LYS A 72 -17.02 -3.81 10.18
C LYS A 72 -15.82 -3.90 9.23
N PRO A 73 -14.63 -4.27 9.71
CA PRO A 73 -13.44 -4.36 8.85
C PRO A 73 -13.63 -5.36 7.73
N ILE A 74 -13.15 -5.01 6.54
CA ILE A 74 -12.98 -5.93 5.41
C ILE A 74 -11.48 -6.06 5.18
N VAL A 75 -10.98 -7.30 5.05
CA VAL A 75 -9.56 -7.57 4.84
C VAL A 75 -9.41 -8.33 3.53
N SER A 76 -8.86 -7.65 2.52
CA SER A 76 -8.49 -8.29 1.25
C SER A 76 -7.27 -9.21 1.42
N PRO A 77 -7.12 -10.23 0.57
CA PRO A 77 -5.94 -11.09 0.58
C PRO A 77 -4.64 -10.30 0.38
N LYS A 78 -3.59 -10.66 1.13
CA LYS A 78 -2.25 -10.11 0.91
C LYS A 78 -1.40 -11.11 0.11
N TYR A 79 -1.29 -10.88 -1.19
CA TYR A 79 -0.39 -11.66 -2.05
C TYR A 79 1.04 -11.13 -2.02
N ASP A 80 1.98 -12.00 -2.40
CA ASP A 80 3.36 -11.61 -2.70
C ASP A 80 3.47 -11.09 -4.14
N ILE A 81 3.44 -9.77 -4.30
CA ILE A 81 3.35 -9.11 -5.60
C ILE A 81 4.65 -8.38 -5.92
N GLY A 82 5.32 -8.77 -7.00
CA GLY A 82 6.48 -8.09 -7.57
C GLY A 82 6.08 -7.20 -8.75
N PHE A 83 6.39 -5.91 -8.71
CA PHE A 83 6.21 -5.02 -9.86
C PHE A 83 7.50 -4.94 -10.67
N VAL A 84 7.43 -5.18 -11.97
CA VAL A 84 8.54 -4.95 -12.89
C VAL A 84 8.17 -3.83 -13.82
N VAL A 85 8.82 -2.69 -13.63
CA VAL A 85 8.37 -1.41 -14.18
C VAL A 85 9.42 -0.83 -15.11
N GLU A 86 9.03 -0.62 -16.36
CA GLU A 86 9.83 0.10 -17.34
C GLU A 86 9.54 1.60 -17.28
N ASN A 87 10.52 2.44 -17.63
CA ASN A 87 10.40 3.90 -17.68
C ASN A 87 9.94 4.55 -16.36
N CYS A 88 10.23 3.95 -15.21
CA CYS A 88 9.86 4.48 -13.91
C CYS A 88 10.84 5.56 -13.44
N ASP A 89 10.36 6.78 -13.22
CA ASP A 89 11.13 7.81 -12.51
C ASP A 89 10.98 7.69 -10.98
N THR A 90 11.71 8.53 -10.23
CA THR A 90 11.65 8.53 -8.76
C THR A 90 10.29 8.97 -8.20
N SER A 91 9.54 9.80 -8.92
CA SER A 91 8.19 10.21 -8.50
C SER A 91 7.21 9.05 -8.61
N MET A 92 7.23 8.35 -9.74
CA MET A 92 6.42 7.15 -9.98
C MET A 92 6.79 6.02 -9.00
N LEU A 93 8.08 5.82 -8.72
CA LEU A 93 8.54 4.85 -7.71
C LEU A 93 7.89 5.12 -6.35
N LYS A 94 7.83 6.39 -5.92
CA LYS A 94 7.21 6.78 -4.65
C LYS A 94 5.72 6.45 -4.60
N GLU A 95 5.02 6.53 -5.72
CA GLU A 95 3.59 6.21 -5.82
C GLU A 95 3.33 4.71 -5.87
N LEU A 96 4.19 3.95 -6.57
CA LEU A 96 4.02 2.51 -6.81
C LEU A 96 4.53 1.63 -5.66
N GLU A 97 5.65 1.99 -5.04
CA GLU A 97 6.32 1.14 -4.04
C GLU A 97 5.37 0.65 -2.91
N PRO A 98 4.49 1.47 -2.34
CA PRO A 98 3.60 0.99 -1.28
C PRO A 98 2.72 -0.20 -1.67
N TRP A 99 2.36 -0.35 -2.96
CA TRP A 99 1.37 -1.31 -3.45
C TRP A 99 1.92 -2.69 -3.80
N CYS A 100 3.23 -2.89 -3.74
CA CYS A 100 3.89 -4.18 -4.05
C CYS A 100 4.67 -4.71 -2.85
N SER A 101 5.07 -5.97 -2.90
CA SER A 101 6.05 -6.58 -1.98
C SER A 101 7.48 -6.25 -2.39
N ASP A 102 7.77 -6.31 -3.69
CA ASP A 102 9.05 -5.97 -4.31
C ASP A 102 8.80 -5.15 -5.58
N ILE A 103 9.72 -4.25 -5.92
CA ILE A 103 9.70 -3.50 -7.19
C ILE A 103 11.05 -3.61 -7.90
N TYR A 104 10.99 -3.87 -9.19
CA TYR A 104 12.11 -4.09 -10.09
C TYR A 104 12.08 -3.03 -11.19
N GLY A 105 13.21 -2.39 -11.47
CA GLY A 105 13.30 -1.38 -12.52
C GLY A 105 14.73 -1.04 -12.90
N ASP A 106 14.87 -0.26 -13.96
CA ASP A 106 16.16 0.26 -14.43
C ASP A 106 16.63 1.40 -13.50
N TRP A 107 17.26 1.00 -12.40
CA TRP A 107 17.85 1.90 -11.41
C TRP A 107 19.35 2.08 -11.60
N VAL A 108 19.91 1.71 -12.76
CA VAL A 108 21.36 1.76 -12.97
C VAL A 108 21.80 3.19 -13.34
N GLY A 109 23.01 3.56 -12.93
CA GLY A 109 23.62 4.85 -13.27
C GLY A 109 22.90 6.05 -12.63
N HIS A 110 22.63 7.09 -13.42
CA HIS A 110 22.05 8.34 -12.92
C HIS A 110 20.66 8.17 -12.28
N LYS A 111 19.87 7.19 -12.72
CA LYS A 111 18.56 6.88 -12.13
C LYS A 111 18.69 6.29 -10.72
N GLY A 112 19.77 5.56 -10.43
CA GLY A 112 20.04 4.97 -9.12
C GLY A 112 20.23 6.00 -8.00
N TYR A 113 20.73 7.20 -8.31
CA TYR A 113 20.84 8.28 -7.33
C TYR A 113 19.48 8.71 -6.77
N GLY A 114 18.46 8.79 -7.65
CA GLY A 114 17.10 9.13 -7.23
C GLY A 114 16.49 8.06 -6.33
N VAL A 115 16.73 6.78 -6.64
CA VAL A 115 16.26 5.63 -5.85
C VAL A 115 16.92 5.61 -4.47
N ASN A 116 18.24 5.74 -4.40
CA ASN A 116 18.96 5.76 -3.12
C ASN A 116 18.49 6.89 -2.22
N LYS A 117 18.28 8.09 -2.81
CA LYS A 117 17.71 9.23 -2.07
C LYS A 117 16.30 8.93 -1.57
N TYR A 118 15.44 8.34 -2.39
CA TYR A 118 14.11 7.93 -1.97
C TYR A 118 14.16 6.93 -0.80
N ILE A 119 15.05 5.92 -0.86
CA ILE A 119 15.26 4.97 0.23
C ILE A 119 15.69 5.70 1.50
N GLU A 120 16.70 6.56 1.45
CA GLU A 120 17.20 7.29 2.62
C GLU A 120 16.15 8.18 3.29
N GLU A 121 15.34 8.86 2.49
CA GLU A 121 14.28 9.76 2.98
C GLU A 121 13.08 8.99 3.54
N GLU A 122 12.61 7.99 2.79
CA GLU A 122 11.40 7.25 3.12
C GLU A 122 11.63 6.17 4.19
N GLN A 123 12.84 5.63 4.34
CA GLN A 123 13.17 4.63 5.37
C GLN A 123 12.91 5.16 6.79
N LYS A 124 13.05 6.47 7.02
CA LYS A 124 12.73 7.11 8.32
C LYS A 124 11.24 7.03 8.66
N ASN A 125 10.40 6.80 7.66
CA ASN A 125 8.95 6.80 7.76
C ASN A 125 8.36 5.39 7.83
N THR A 126 9.15 4.33 7.68
CA THR A 126 8.68 2.94 7.62
C THR A 126 9.62 2.00 8.38
N THR A 127 9.07 0.97 9.02
CA THR A 127 9.84 -0.11 9.63
C THR A 127 10.25 -1.18 8.60
N ILE A 128 9.62 -1.18 7.44
CA ILE A 128 9.96 -2.08 6.32
C ILE A 128 11.27 -1.59 5.70
N ASP A 129 12.20 -2.51 5.54
CA ASP A 129 13.50 -2.26 4.91
C ASP A 129 13.33 -2.09 3.40
N LEU A 130 13.35 -0.83 2.94
CA LEU A 130 13.14 -0.48 1.53
C LEU A 130 14.28 -0.95 0.63
N SER A 131 15.49 -1.10 1.19
CA SER A 131 16.66 -1.59 0.44
C SER A 131 16.51 -3.05 0.02
N LYS A 132 15.68 -3.82 0.74
CA LYS A 132 15.36 -5.21 0.41
C LYS A 132 14.15 -5.38 -0.51
N LYS A 133 13.44 -4.29 -0.77
CA LYS A 133 12.21 -4.25 -1.56
C LYS A 133 12.42 -3.68 -2.97
N ILE A 134 13.36 -2.74 -3.11
CA ILE A 134 13.65 -2.08 -4.39
C ILE A 134 14.88 -2.74 -5.00
N HIS A 135 14.69 -3.39 -6.15
CA HIS A 135 15.70 -4.19 -6.85
C HIS A 135 15.93 -3.66 -8.25
N SER A 136 17.14 -3.86 -8.79
CA SER A 136 17.36 -3.68 -10.23
C SER A 136 16.62 -4.76 -11.03
N ASP A 137 16.12 -4.40 -12.20
CA ASP A 137 15.53 -5.29 -13.20
C ASP A 137 16.49 -6.36 -13.77
N HIS A 138 17.80 -6.24 -13.53
CA HIS A 138 18.77 -7.31 -13.81
C HIS A 138 18.55 -8.56 -12.93
N PHE A 139 17.83 -8.42 -11.81
CA PHE A 139 17.47 -9.55 -10.97
C PHE A 139 16.15 -10.19 -11.44
N LYS A 140 16.11 -11.53 -11.41
CA LYS A 140 14.87 -12.26 -11.71
C LYS A 140 13.86 -12.04 -10.57
N PRO A 141 12.60 -11.67 -10.87
CA PRO A 141 11.57 -11.52 -9.86
C PRO A 141 11.31 -12.84 -9.12
N LYS A 142 11.37 -12.79 -7.79
CA LYS A 142 11.20 -13.95 -6.91
C LYS A 142 9.73 -14.17 -6.52
N ASN A 143 8.90 -13.14 -6.68
CA ASN A 143 7.52 -13.12 -6.17
C ASN A 143 6.60 -14.13 -6.85
N ASP A 144 5.53 -14.49 -6.15
CA ASP A 144 4.50 -15.41 -6.63
C ASP A 144 3.62 -14.79 -7.71
N VAL A 145 3.34 -13.49 -7.60
CA VAL A 145 2.64 -12.71 -8.63
C VAL A 145 3.59 -11.65 -9.16
N VAL A 146 3.91 -11.69 -10.45
CA VAL A 146 4.76 -10.69 -11.10
C VAL A 146 3.90 -9.87 -12.07
N VAL A 147 3.87 -8.55 -11.88
CA VAL A 147 3.14 -7.63 -12.74
C VAL A 147 4.12 -6.75 -13.51
N ARG A 148 4.10 -6.85 -14.83
CA ARG A 148 4.99 -6.11 -15.73
C ARG A 148 4.21 -5.02 -16.46
N PHE A 149 4.72 -3.80 -16.46
CA PHE A 149 4.10 -2.68 -17.16
C PHE A 149 5.09 -1.53 -17.43
N ASP A 150 4.71 -0.67 -18.36
CA ASP A 150 5.43 0.55 -18.71
C ASP A 150 4.82 1.74 -17.98
N ALA A 151 5.59 2.42 -17.12
CA ALA A 151 5.11 3.52 -16.31
C ALA A 151 4.65 4.73 -17.15
N ASN A 152 5.16 4.90 -18.38
CA ASN A 152 4.69 5.95 -19.29
C ASN A 152 3.24 5.75 -19.75
N LYS A 153 2.71 4.54 -19.63
CA LYS A 153 1.32 4.22 -19.97
C LYS A 153 0.38 4.30 -18.78
N LEU A 154 0.90 4.55 -17.57
CA LEU A 154 0.08 4.73 -16.38
C LEU A 154 -0.75 6.01 -16.50
N ASN A 155 -2.00 5.91 -16.05
CA ASN A 155 -2.92 7.02 -15.93
C ASN A 155 -3.87 6.77 -14.74
N ALA A 156 -4.68 7.77 -14.39
CA ALA A 156 -5.56 7.69 -13.22
C ALA A 156 -6.55 6.51 -13.27
N ASN A 157 -6.96 6.07 -14.46
CA ASN A 157 -7.92 4.97 -14.62
C ASN A 157 -7.25 3.62 -14.37
N ASN A 158 -6.14 3.34 -15.05
CA ASN A 158 -5.45 2.05 -14.91
C ASN A 158 -4.73 1.91 -13.56
N PHE A 159 -4.39 3.02 -12.90
CA PHE A 159 -3.88 2.99 -11.53
C PHE A 159 -4.92 2.43 -10.54
N GLN A 160 -6.23 2.54 -10.83
CA GLN A 160 -7.26 1.90 -10.00
C GLN A 160 -7.14 0.38 -9.97
N ILE A 161 -6.54 -0.23 -11.00
CA ILE A 161 -6.29 -1.67 -11.05
C ILE A 161 -5.22 -2.03 -10.01
N ILE A 162 -4.16 -1.24 -9.90
CA ILE A 162 -3.13 -1.40 -8.86
C ILE A 162 -3.75 -1.28 -7.47
N ILE A 163 -4.61 -0.29 -7.26
CA ILE A 163 -5.28 -0.06 -5.97
C ILE A 163 -6.17 -1.26 -5.57
N LYS A 164 -6.83 -1.89 -6.55
CA LYS A 164 -7.76 -3.01 -6.35
C LYS A 164 -7.13 -4.37 -6.62
N LEU A 165 -5.81 -4.43 -6.79
CA LEU A 165 -5.15 -5.61 -7.34
C LEU A 165 -5.39 -6.87 -6.50
N SER A 166 -5.35 -6.76 -5.17
CA SER A 166 -5.69 -7.87 -4.27
C SER A 166 -7.09 -8.42 -4.48
N ASP A 167 -8.10 -7.55 -4.69
CA ASP A 167 -9.47 -8.00 -4.93
C ASP A 167 -9.62 -8.58 -6.34
N VAL A 168 -8.97 -7.99 -7.35
CA VAL A 168 -8.97 -8.51 -8.73
C VAL A 168 -8.36 -9.92 -8.80
N LEU A 169 -7.22 -10.15 -8.14
CA LEU A 169 -6.56 -11.46 -8.09
C LEU A 169 -7.40 -12.49 -7.31
N ARG A 170 -8.11 -12.09 -6.26
CA ARG A 170 -9.04 -12.98 -5.54
C ARG A 170 -10.20 -13.44 -6.43
N ASP A 171 -10.78 -12.50 -7.17
CA ASP A 171 -12.04 -12.74 -7.89
C ASP A 171 -11.81 -13.35 -9.28
N SER A 172 -10.63 -13.14 -9.90
CA SER A 172 -10.36 -13.55 -11.29
C SER A 172 -8.91 -13.96 -11.56
N GLY A 173 -8.07 -14.10 -10.53
CA GLY A 173 -6.69 -14.56 -10.69
C GLY A 173 -6.64 -16.06 -10.97
N GLU A 174 -5.87 -16.44 -11.99
CA GLU A 174 -5.58 -17.84 -12.33
C GLU A 174 -4.07 -18.03 -12.51
N VAL A 175 -3.55 -19.20 -12.14
CA VAL A 175 -2.14 -19.53 -12.34
C VAL A 175 -1.83 -19.57 -13.84
N GLY A 176 -0.76 -18.89 -14.23
CA GLY A 176 -0.34 -18.75 -15.61
C GLY A 176 -0.06 -17.30 -15.99
N GLU A 177 -0.11 -17.03 -17.29
CA GLU A 177 0.13 -15.71 -17.85
C GLU A 177 -1.19 -15.08 -18.30
N MET A 178 -1.42 -13.82 -17.97
CA MET A 178 -2.55 -13.05 -18.48
C MET A 178 -2.17 -11.60 -18.75
N GLU A 179 -2.88 -10.95 -19.67
CA GLU A 179 -2.72 -9.52 -19.94
C GLU A 179 -4.05 -8.80 -19.66
N TYR A 180 -3.98 -7.68 -18.96
CA TYR A 180 -5.12 -6.81 -18.73
C TYR A 180 -4.69 -5.34 -18.82
N GLU A 181 -5.27 -4.63 -19.78
CA GLU A 181 -4.87 -3.29 -20.18
C GLU A 181 -3.36 -3.16 -20.48
N ILE A 182 -2.60 -2.49 -19.62
CA ILE A 182 -1.16 -2.27 -19.76
C ILE A 182 -0.33 -3.28 -18.93
N PHE A 183 -1.00 -4.11 -18.14
CA PHE A 183 -0.38 -5.00 -17.17
C PHE A 183 -0.29 -6.42 -17.74
N LYS A 184 0.90 -6.99 -17.68
CA LYS A 184 1.13 -8.42 -17.93
C LYS A 184 1.38 -9.10 -16.60
N PHE A 185 0.58 -10.10 -16.29
CA PHE A 185 0.67 -10.87 -15.05
C PHE A 185 1.30 -12.22 -15.35
N ASP A 186 2.25 -12.61 -14.52
CA ASP A 186 2.81 -13.96 -14.42
C ASP A 186 2.53 -14.43 -12.99
N ILE A 187 1.54 -15.32 -12.86
CA ILE A 187 0.99 -15.81 -11.59
C ILE A 187 1.48 -17.24 -11.39
N LYS A 188 2.40 -17.43 -10.44
CA LYS A 188 2.93 -18.75 -10.05
C LYS A 188 2.10 -19.38 -8.94
N SER A 189 1.68 -18.57 -7.97
CA SER A 189 0.80 -18.96 -6.87
C SER A 189 -0.09 -17.79 -6.46
N LEU A 190 -1.20 -18.09 -5.79
CA LEU A 190 -2.13 -17.14 -5.18
C LEU A 190 -2.26 -17.41 -3.67
N ASP A 191 -1.16 -17.82 -3.04
CA ASP A 191 -1.11 -17.95 -1.58
C ASP A 191 -1.22 -16.57 -0.92
N SER A 192 -2.06 -16.46 0.09
CA SER A 192 -2.33 -15.21 0.80
C SER A 192 -1.71 -15.22 2.20
N HIS A 193 -1.22 -14.06 2.62
CA HIS A 193 -0.37 -13.91 3.82
C HIS A 193 -0.96 -12.96 4.87
N GLU A 194 -2.23 -12.54 4.74
CA GLU A 194 -2.84 -11.57 5.64
C GLU A 194 -2.88 -12.04 7.11
N ARG A 195 -2.93 -13.36 7.34
CA ARG A 195 -2.90 -13.93 8.69
C ARG A 195 -1.54 -13.78 9.37
N ASP A 196 -0.45 -13.82 8.60
CA ASP A 196 0.91 -13.64 9.13
C ASP A 196 1.14 -12.19 9.60
N LEU A 197 0.35 -11.25 9.08
CA LEU A 197 0.42 -9.82 9.43
C LEU A 197 -0.14 -9.49 10.82
N ILE A 198 -0.82 -10.43 11.47
CA ILE A 198 -1.34 -10.25 12.83
C ILE A 198 -0.19 -9.99 13.82
N SER A 199 0.89 -10.75 13.70
CA SER A 199 2.10 -10.67 14.53
C SER A 199 3.06 -9.54 14.17
N VAL A 200 2.89 -8.89 13.01
CA VAL A 200 3.81 -7.85 12.55
C VAL A 200 3.46 -6.51 13.22
N GLY A 201 4.40 -6.03 14.05
CA GLY A 201 4.33 -4.78 14.81
C GLY A 201 4.27 -3.54 13.94
#